data_AF-A0A6C0DEJ5-F1
#
_entry.id   AF-A0A6C0DEJ5-F1
#
_cell.length_a   1.000
_cell.length_b   1.000
_cell.length_c   1.000
_cell.angle_alpha   90.00
_cell.angle_beta   90.00
_cell.angle_gamma   90.00
#
_symmetry.space_group_name_H-M   'P 1'
#
loop_
_entity.id
_entity.type
_entity.pdbx_description
1 polymer ?
#
loop_
_entity_poly.entity_id
_entity_poly.type
_entity_poly.pdbx_seq_one_letter_code
_entity_poly.pdbx_strand_id
1 'polypeptide(L)'
;MCSICKDVLKNFGIPHTEERCPLRTSLYCSNCATYGHRLQTCPAKPSVLFTEPAYVEQLLPPSYLSEFKITTRTPLQNQREEEPPRLLEIQDNDRVIAAYLSARSVKSRKGVSKRQTLEEYAKLQNKRVVYVK
;
A
#
# COMPACT_ATOMS: atom_id res chain seq x y z
N MET A 1 24.75 -34.49 0.51
CA MET A 1 23.94 -33.40 1.13
C MET A 1 23.68 -32.38 0.04
N CYS A 2 22.44 -31.95 -0.18
CA CYS A 2 22.16 -31.00 -1.26
C CYS A 2 22.57 -29.56 -0.90
N SER A 3 22.77 -28.74 -1.92
CA SER A 3 23.10 -27.30 -1.81
C SER A 3 22.10 -26.55 -0.90
N ILE A 4 20.80 -26.78 -1.10
CA ILE A 4 19.71 -26.15 -0.36
C ILE A 4 19.78 -26.45 1.15
N CYS A 5 20.04 -27.70 1.52
CA CYS A 5 20.18 -28.08 2.93
C CYS A 5 21.46 -27.53 3.55
N LYS A 6 22.55 -27.42 2.77
CA LYS A 6 23.79 -26.80 3.23
C LYS A 6 23.60 -25.34 3.58
N ASP A 7 22.84 -24.60 2.78
CA ASP A 7 22.58 -23.19 3.02
C ASP A 7 21.71 -22.96 4.26
N VAL A 8 20.69 -23.80 4.46
CA VAL A 8 19.68 -23.60 5.52
C VAL A 8 20.09 -24.25 6.84
N LEU A 9 20.57 -25.50 6.81
CA LEU A 9 20.87 -26.31 8.00
C LEU A 9 22.37 -26.37 8.33
N LYS A 10 23.21 -25.75 7.50
CA LYS A 10 24.68 -25.74 7.58
C LYS A 10 25.28 -27.15 7.56
N ASN A 11 25.31 -27.80 8.72
CA ASN A 11 25.95 -29.11 8.94
C ASN A 11 24.99 -30.20 9.43
N PHE A 12 23.72 -29.87 9.70
CA PHE A 12 22.72 -30.87 10.11
C PHE A 12 22.02 -31.42 8.87
N GLY A 13 22.47 -32.57 8.35
CA GLY A 13 21.83 -33.15 7.17
C GLY A 13 22.29 -34.56 6.82
N ILE A 14 21.34 -35.33 6.29
CA ILE A 14 21.56 -36.67 5.71
C ILE A 14 21.98 -36.51 4.24
N PRO A 15 22.86 -37.36 3.68
CA PRO A 15 23.16 -37.33 2.25
C PRO A 15 21.94 -37.68 1.39
N HIS A 16 21.51 -36.75 0.53
CA HIS A 16 20.44 -36.92 -0.46
C HIS A 16 20.72 -36.05 -1.70
N THR A 17 20.01 -36.34 -2.80
CA THR A 17 19.99 -35.55 -4.04
C THR A 17 19.00 -34.39 -3.98
N GLU A 18 19.18 -33.34 -4.78
CA GLU A 18 18.30 -32.15 -4.76
C GLU A 18 16.83 -32.45 -5.06
N GLU A 19 16.55 -33.49 -5.83
CA GLU A 19 15.18 -33.94 -6.14
C GLU A 19 14.51 -34.63 -4.95
N ARG A 20 15.29 -35.29 -4.10
CA ARG A 20 14.82 -36.01 -2.90
C ARG A 20 15.10 -35.23 -1.63
N CYS A 21 15.24 -33.91 -1.72
CA CYS A 21 15.52 -33.06 -0.58
C CYS A 21 14.27 -32.86 0.27
N PRO A 22 14.23 -33.37 1.53
CA PRO A 22 13.06 -33.23 2.40
C PRO A 22 12.67 -31.77 2.63
N LEU A 23 13.70 -30.92 2.79
CA LEU A 23 13.53 -29.49 2.99
C LEU A 23 12.92 -28.82 1.76
N ARG A 24 13.30 -29.25 0.55
CA ARG A 24 12.72 -28.73 -0.70
C ARG A 24 11.27 -29.15 -0.83
N THR A 25 10.96 -30.43 -0.59
CA THR A 25 9.58 -30.94 -0.62
C THR A 25 8.67 -30.32 0.43
N SER A 26 9.19 -29.86 1.57
CA SER A 26 8.39 -29.17 2.58
C SER A 26 8.15 -27.68 2.28
N LEU A 27 8.84 -27.09 1.29
CA LEU A 27 8.65 -25.68 0.95
C LEU A 27 7.34 -25.51 0.18
N TYR A 28 6.40 -24.81 0.79
CA TYR A 28 5.16 -24.38 0.17
C TYR A 28 5.32 -23.03 -0.53
N CYS A 29 4.87 -22.93 -1.77
CA CYS A 29 4.84 -21.69 -2.53
C CYS A 29 3.44 -21.07 -2.49
N SER A 30 3.29 -19.90 -1.87
CA SER A 30 2.03 -19.15 -1.85
C SER A 30 1.63 -18.57 -3.20
N ASN A 31 2.57 -18.41 -4.15
CA ASN A 31 2.28 -17.82 -5.47
C ASN A 31 1.53 -18.79 -6.41
N CYS A 32 1.84 -20.09 -6.35
CA CYS A 32 1.23 -21.10 -7.22
C CYS A 32 0.59 -22.26 -6.44
N ALA A 33 0.52 -22.16 -5.11
CA ALA A 33 -0.04 -23.18 -4.22
C ALA A 33 0.54 -24.59 -4.41
N THR A 34 1.80 -24.72 -4.81
CA THR A 34 2.50 -26.02 -4.96
C THR A 34 3.75 -26.10 -4.08
N TYR A 35 4.14 -27.34 -3.75
CA TYR A 35 5.34 -27.62 -2.97
C TYR A 35 6.57 -27.80 -3.86
N GLY A 36 7.78 -27.67 -3.29
CA GLY A 36 9.01 -28.09 -3.97
C GLY A 36 9.91 -26.97 -4.51
N HIS A 37 9.57 -25.70 -4.27
CA HIS A 37 10.39 -24.56 -4.72
C HIS A 37 10.22 -23.32 -3.82
N ARG A 38 11.13 -22.35 -3.99
CA ARG A 38 11.08 -21.05 -3.29
C ARG A 38 10.22 -20.05 -4.06
N LEU A 39 9.62 -19.10 -3.36
CA LEU A 39 8.82 -18.02 -3.97
C LEU A 39 9.56 -17.26 -5.09
N GLN A 40 10.87 -17.08 -4.95
CA GLN A 40 11.72 -16.36 -5.91
C GLN A 40 11.87 -17.09 -7.25
N THR A 41 11.82 -18.42 -7.23
CA THR A 41 11.99 -19.29 -8.40
C THR A 41 10.64 -19.85 -8.87
N CYS A 42 9.52 -19.29 -8.41
CA CYS A 42 8.19 -19.72 -8.82
C CYS A 42 7.99 -19.46 -10.32
N PRO A 43 7.54 -20.45 -11.11
CA PRO A 43 7.24 -20.25 -12.52
C PRO A 43 6.04 -19.30 -12.72
N ALA A 44 5.11 -19.26 -11.76
CA ALA A 44 3.99 -18.32 -11.73
C ALA A 44 4.29 -17.12 -10.80
N LYS A 45 5.49 -16.54 -10.91
CA LYS A 45 5.83 -15.34 -10.13
C LYS A 45 4.93 -14.17 -10.59
N PRO A 46 4.19 -13.51 -9.67
CA PRO A 46 3.38 -12.36 -10.06
C PRO A 46 4.29 -11.26 -10.60
N SER A 47 3.86 -10.61 -11.68
CA SER A 47 4.55 -9.43 -12.20
C SER A 47 4.46 -8.32 -11.15
N VAL A 48 5.58 -7.68 -10.84
CA VAL A 48 5.68 -6.55 -9.89
C VAL A 48 4.80 -5.35 -10.30
N LEU A 49 4.29 -5.35 -11.54
CA LEU A 49 3.50 -4.27 -12.15
C LEU A 49 2.01 -4.27 -11.77
N PHE A 50 1.47 -5.32 -11.13
CA PHE A 50 0.05 -5.40 -10.77
C PHE A 50 -0.11 -5.34 -9.25
N THR A 51 -0.01 -4.14 -8.70
CA THR A 51 -0.28 -3.89 -7.28
C THR A 51 -1.78 -3.82 -6.98
N GLU A 52 -2.61 -3.49 -7.98
CA GLU A 52 -4.05 -3.39 -7.79
C GLU A 52 -4.81 -4.05 -8.95
N PRO A 53 -5.82 -4.89 -8.66
CA PRO A 53 -6.71 -5.42 -9.67
C PRO A 53 -7.61 -4.28 -10.18
N ALA A 54 -7.63 -4.08 -11.50
CA ALA A 54 -8.51 -3.14 -12.17
C ALA A 54 -9.89 -3.77 -12.48
N TYR A 55 -9.97 -5.10 -12.57
CA TYR A 55 -11.18 -5.84 -12.89
C TYR A 55 -11.47 -6.94 -11.87
N VAL A 56 -12.76 -7.25 -11.67
CA VAL A 56 -13.21 -8.32 -10.77
C VAL A 56 -12.64 -9.67 -11.19
N GLU A 57 -12.52 -9.91 -12.49
CA GLU A 57 -12.05 -11.16 -13.06
C GLU A 57 -10.56 -11.41 -12.75
N GLN A 58 -9.79 -10.38 -12.40
CA GLN A 58 -8.40 -10.52 -11.95
C GLN A 58 -8.29 -11.05 -10.51
N LEU A 59 -9.38 -11.04 -9.74
CA LEU A 59 -9.47 -11.65 -8.42
C LEU A 59 -9.84 -13.13 -8.47
N LEU A 60 -10.28 -13.63 -9.63
CA LEU A 60 -10.69 -15.01 -9.81
C LEU A 60 -9.50 -15.88 -10.25
N PRO A 61 -9.41 -17.15 -9.79
CA PRO A 61 -8.46 -18.10 -10.33
C PRO A 61 -8.64 -18.30 -11.85
N PRO A 62 -7.57 -18.47 -12.65
CA PRO A 62 -7.68 -18.70 -14.08
C PRO A 62 -8.50 -19.93 -14.48
N SER A 63 -8.53 -20.95 -13.62
CA SER A 63 -9.37 -22.15 -13.80
C SER A 63 -10.86 -21.82 -13.84
N TYR A 64 -11.31 -20.85 -13.06
CA TYR A 64 -12.72 -20.46 -13.02
C TYR A 64 -13.09 -19.64 -14.26
N LEU A 65 -12.15 -18.86 -14.80
CA LEU A 65 -12.39 -18.10 -16.03
C LEU A 65 -12.66 -19.02 -17.23
N SER A 66 -11.93 -20.14 -17.34
CA SER A 66 -12.14 -21.12 -18.41
C SER A 66 -13.36 -22.01 -18.19
N GLU A 67 -13.60 -22.47 -16.96
CA GLU A 67 -14.74 -23.32 -16.60
C GLU A 67 -16.08 -22.61 -16.83
N PHE A 68 -16.19 -21.37 -16.37
CA PHE A 68 -17.42 -20.58 -16.48
C PHE A 68 -17.46 -19.68 -17.72
N LYS A 69 -16.46 -19.76 -18.61
CA LYS A 69 -16.34 -18.95 -19.83
C LYS A 69 -16.50 -17.45 -19.56
N ILE A 70 -15.92 -16.97 -18.46
CA ILE A 70 -16.01 -15.57 -18.07
C ILE A 70 -15.05 -14.78 -18.95
N THR A 71 -15.63 -13.97 -19.84
CA THR A 71 -14.91 -13.07 -20.75
C THR A 71 -15.14 -11.60 -20.44
N THR A 72 -15.93 -11.31 -19.39
CA THR A 72 -16.26 -9.97 -18.95
C THR A 72 -15.03 -9.26 -18.37
N ARG A 73 -15.10 -7.93 -18.35
CA ARG A 73 -14.08 -7.06 -17.73
C ARG A 73 -14.78 -6.05 -16.85
N THR A 74 -15.24 -6.53 -15.71
CA THR A 74 -16.04 -5.74 -14.78
C THR A 74 -15.10 -4.81 -14.00
N PRO A 75 -15.13 -3.49 -14.23
CA PRO A 75 -14.20 -2.58 -13.57
C PRO A 75 -14.46 -2.57 -12.07
N LEU A 76 -13.41 -2.72 -11.27
CA LEU A 76 -13.47 -2.45 -9.85
C LEU A 76 -13.54 -0.94 -9.65
N GLN A 77 -14.51 -0.47 -8.87
CA GLN A 77 -14.59 0.93 -8.51
C GLN A 77 -13.41 1.22 -7.58
N ASN A 78 -12.34 1.78 -8.12
CA ASN A 78 -11.32 2.41 -7.30
C ASN A 78 -12.04 3.47 -6.47
N GLN A 79 -11.92 3.40 -5.14
CA GLN A 79 -12.35 4.48 -4.29
C GLN A 79 -11.72 5.75 -4.85
N ARG A 80 -12.55 6.67 -5.37
CA ARG A 80 -12.05 7.99 -5.74
C ARG A 80 -11.37 8.50 -4.48
N GLU A 81 -10.09 8.85 -4.57
CA GLU A 81 -9.48 9.69 -3.55
C GLU A 81 -10.42 10.88 -3.39
N GLU A 82 -11.12 10.96 -2.25
CA GLU A 82 -11.89 12.15 -1.92
C GLU A 82 -10.88 13.29 -1.95
N GLU A 83 -11.06 14.23 -2.89
CA GLU A 83 -10.18 15.38 -2.95
C GLU A 83 -10.13 15.99 -1.55
N PRO A 84 -8.93 16.16 -0.96
CA PRO A 84 -8.83 16.65 0.41
C PRO A 84 -9.58 17.98 0.49
N PRO A 85 -10.38 18.20 1.55
CA PRO A 85 -11.21 19.38 1.65
C PRO A 85 -10.34 20.63 1.45
N ARG A 86 -10.61 21.34 0.36
CA ARG A 86 -9.94 22.59 0.00
C ARG A 86 -10.37 23.75 0.90
N LEU A 87 -11.26 23.50 1.86
CA LEU A 87 -11.80 24.48 2.79
C LEU A 87 -11.20 24.30 4.18
N LEU A 88 -10.83 25.41 4.80
CA LEU A 88 -10.41 25.49 6.18
C LEU A 88 -11.46 26.27 6.97
N GLU A 89 -12.36 25.56 7.63
CA GLU A 89 -13.37 26.17 8.50
C GLU A 89 -12.79 26.40 9.90
N ILE A 90 -12.71 27.66 10.31
CA ILE A 90 -12.20 28.06 11.62
C ILE A 90 -13.11 29.13 12.23
N GLN A 91 -13.35 29.04 13.53
CA GLN A 91 -14.05 30.11 14.27
C GLN A 91 -13.22 31.39 14.26
N ASP A 92 -13.88 32.52 14.06
CA ASP A 92 -13.23 33.83 14.00
C ASP A 92 -12.81 34.36 15.39
N ASN A 93 -11.87 33.65 16.03
CA ASN A 93 -11.36 33.97 17.35
C ASN A 93 -9.83 33.82 17.38
N ASP A 94 -9.15 34.88 17.81
CA ASP A 94 -7.68 34.94 17.89
C ASP A 94 -7.06 33.82 18.75
N ARG A 95 -7.80 33.28 19.72
CA ARG A 95 -7.36 32.13 20.52
C ARG A 95 -7.38 30.85 19.71
N VAL A 96 -8.45 30.64 18.93
CA VAL A 96 -8.63 29.46 18.07
C VAL A 96 -7.64 29.47 16.92
N ILE A 97 -7.45 30.63 16.28
CA ILE A 97 -6.47 30.82 15.21
C ILE A 97 -5.04 30.57 15.73
N ALA A 98 -4.70 31.09 16.93
CA ALA A 98 -3.39 30.85 17.53
C ALA A 98 -3.15 29.38 17.86
N ALA A 99 -4.15 28.70 18.45
CA ALA A 99 -4.06 27.27 18.75
C ALA A 99 -3.87 26.43 17.48
N TYR A 100 -4.61 26.75 16.42
CA TYR A 100 -4.49 26.08 15.13
C TYR A 100 -3.10 26.27 14.48
N LEU A 101 -2.59 27.50 14.46
CA LEU A 101 -1.25 27.79 13.94
C LEU A 101 -0.15 27.11 14.77
N SER A 102 -0.30 27.09 16.10
CA SER A 102 0.63 26.42 17.02
C SER A 102 0.66 24.91 16.82
N ALA A 103 -0.49 24.26 16.65
CA ALA A 103 -0.59 22.82 16.40
C ALA A 103 0.14 22.40 15.11
N ARG A 104 0.32 23.33 14.17
CA ARG A 104 1.02 23.13 12.90
C ARG A 104 2.43 23.71 12.87
N SER A 105 2.96 24.07 14.03
CA SER A 105 4.31 24.65 14.18
C SER A 105 4.55 25.93 13.36
N VAL A 106 3.49 26.68 13.05
CA VAL A 106 3.57 27.95 12.31
C VAL A 106 3.78 29.09 13.30
N LYS A 107 4.95 29.72 13.25
CA LYS A 107 5.29 30.87 14.10
C LYS A 107 4.67 32.14 13.54
N SER A 108 3.86 32.84 14.33
CA SER A 108 3.40 34.19 14.01
C SER A 108 4.58 35.17 14.04
N ARG A 109 4.79 35.91 12.96
CA ARG A 109 5.78 37.00 12.92
C ARG A 109 5.33 38.16 13.81
N LYS A 110 6.27 38.78 14.54
CA LYS A 110 5.97 39.97 15.35
C LYS A 110 5.50 41.10 14.43
N GLY A 111 4.30 41.63 14.65
CA GLY A 111 3.70 42.73 13.88
C GLY A 111 2.68 42.33 12.80
N VAL A 112 2.48 41.03 12.55
CA VAL A 112 1.47 40.54 11.60
C VAL A 112 0.25 40.01 12.36
N SER A 113 -0.96 40.32 11.87
CA SER A 113 -2.18 39.80 12.49
C SER A 113 -2.28 38.28 12.32
N LYS A 114 -2.81 37.57 13.33
CA LYS A 114 -2.91 36.10 13.31
C LYS A 114 -3.78 35.59 12.15
N ARG A 115 -4.79 36.37 11.76
CA ARG A 115 -5.63 36.12 10.57
C ARG A 115 -4.81 36.10 9.29
N GLN A 116 -3.97 37.11 9.06
CA GLN A 116 -3.10 37.15 7.87
C GLN A 116 -2.12 35.97 7.82
N THR A 117 -1.56 35.56 8.96
CA THR A 117 -0.69 34.37 9.02
C THR A 117 -1.45 33.09 8.66
N LEU A 118 -2.73 32.97 9.07
CA LEU A 118 -3.59 31.84 8.70
C LEU A 118 -3.94 31.83 7.21
N GLU A 119 -4.23 32.98 6.63
CA GLU A 119 -4.52 33.11 5.19
C GLU A 119 -3.30 32.79 4.32
N GLU A 120 -2.12 33.28 4.70
CA GLU A 120 -0.85 32.93 4.04
C GLU A 120 -0.57 31.42 4.14
N TYR A 121 -0.76 30.83 5.33
CA TYR A 121 -0.62 29.40 5.52
C TYR A 121 -1.60 28.59 4.68
N ALA A 122 -2.86 29.03 4.61
CA ALA A 122 -3.88 28.38 3.81
C ALA A 122 -3.57 28.45 2.32
N LYS A 123 -3.08 29.60 1.81
CA LYS A 123 -2.60 29.74 0.42
C LYS A 123 -1.46 28.76 0.11
N LEU A 124 -0.48 28.62 1.01
CA LEU A 124 0.63 27.66 0.83
C LEU A 124 0.14 26.20 0.79
N GLN A 125 -0.98 25.90 1.46
CA GLN A 125 -1.55 24.56 1.53
C GLN A 125 -2.66 24.33 0.48
N ASN A 126 -2.86 25.26 -0.46
CA ASN A 126 -3.96 25.24 -1.43
C ASN A 126 -5.35 25.10 -0.78
N LYS A 127 -5.55 25.77 0.36
CA LYS A 127 -6.82 25.81 1.11
C LYS A 127 -7.39 27.22 1.12
N ARG A 128 -8.72 27.32 1.09
CA ARG A 128 -9.50 28.55 1.27
C ARG A 128 -10.04 28.59 2.70
N VAL A 129 -9.71 29.64 3.43
CA VAL A 129 -10.21 29.85 4.80
C VAL A 129 -11.66 30.32 4.76
N VAL A 130 -12.51 29.73 5.60
CA VAL A 130 -13.88 30.15 5.85
C VAL A 130 -14.00 30.44 7.35
N TYR A 131 -14.31 31.68 7.68
CA TYR A 131 -14.52 32.10 9.06
C TYR A 131 -15.97 31.82 9.46
N VAL A 132 -16.14 30.95 10.45
CA VAL A 132 -17.44 30.64 11.05
C VAL A 132 -17.63 31.55 12.26
N LYS A 133 -18.84 32.10 12.42
CA LYS A 133 -19.20 32.96 13.55
C LYS A 133 -19.29 32.19 14.86
#